data_AF-A0A956XSK3-F1
#
_entry.id   AF-A0A956XSK3-F1
#
_cell.length_a   1.000
_cell.length_b   1.000
_cell.length_c   1.000
_cell.angle_alpha   90.00
_cell.angle_beta   90.00
_cell.angle_gamma   90.00
#
_symmetry.space_group_name_H-M   'P 1'
#
loop_
_entity.id
_entity.type
_entity.pdbx_description
1 polymer ?
#
loop_
_entity_poly.entity_id
_entity_poly.type
_entity_poly.pdbx_seq_one_letter_code
_entity_poly.pdbx_strand_id
1 'polypeptide(L)'
;MQIAILVTHIRAEEKLLLTAFAEAGIEPDVILDRDINIDLVAGPDQQAPSGRAWSAYDVVLERCVSTSRGLYLLAILNRWGIRTINSYETAA
;
A
#
# COMPACT_ATOMS: atom_id res chain seq x y z
N MET A 1 2.05 14.08 -5.33
CA MET A 1 2.45 12.67 -5.28
C MET A 1 1.41 11.92 -4.48
N GLN A 2 0.83 10.87 -5.05
CA GLN A 2 -0.19 10.04 -4.42
C GLN A 2 0.47 8.81 -3.82
N ILE A 3 0.36 8.66 -2.49
CA ILE A 3 0.99 7.58 -1.73
C ILE A 3 -0.08 6.80 -0.97
N ALA A 4 0.02 5.48 -0.98
CA ALA A 4 -0.70 4.63 -0.04
C ALA A 4 0.25 4.02 0.99
N ILE A 5 -0.21 3.83 2.23
CA ILE A 5 0.47 3.03 3.25
C ILE A 5 -0.44 1.86 3.62
N LEU A 6 0.01 0.64 3.37
CA LEU A 6 -0.67 -0.59 3.75
C LEU A 6 -0.32 -0.94 5.18
N VAL A 7 -1.31 -1.08 6.06
CA VAL A 7 -1.09 -1.37 7.49
C VAL A 7 -2.06 -2.44 7.99
N THR A 8 -1.66 -3.26 8.96
CA THR A 8 -2.61 -4.10 9.71
C THR A 8 -3.30 -3.27 10.81
N HIS A 9 -2.51 -2.48 11.51
CA HIS A 9 -2.92 -1.47 12.47
C HIS A 9 -1.78 -0.44 12.60
N ILE A 10 -2.07 0.72 13.19
CA ILE A 10 -1.08 1.80 13.33
C ILE A 10 -0.23 1.56 14.58
N ARG A 11 1.08 1.33 14.40
CA ARG A 11 2.06 1.27 15.49
C ARG A 11 2.81 2.61 15.64
N ALA A 12 3.80 2.66 16.52
CA ALA A 12 4.61 3.86 16.72
C ALA A 12 5.38 4.25 15.44
N GLU A 13 5.87 3.26 14.71
CA GLU A 13 6.60 3.41 13.47
C GLU A 13 5.74 4.04 12.37
N GLU A 14 4.50 3.58 12.21
CA GLU A 14 3.57 4.17 11.25
C GLU A 14 3.18 5.61 11.63
N LYS A 15 3.05 5.93 12.93
CA LYS A 15 2.85 7.32 13.38
C LYS A 15 4.03 8.22 13.01
N LEU A 16 5.27 7.74 13.19
CA LEU A 16 6.47 8.48 12.80
C LEU A 16 6.51 8.72 11.28
N LEU A 17 6.13 7.71 10.47
CA LEU A 17 6.04 7.87 9.02
C LEU A 17 4.98 8.90 8.63
N LEU A 18 3.79 8.87 9.23
CA LEU A 18 2.73 9.83 8.97
C LEU A 18 3.16 11.27 9.33
N THR A 19 3.85 11.45 10.46
CA THR A 19 4.45 12.75 10.81
C THR A 19 5.46 13.20 9.77
N ALA A 20 6.37 12.33 9.33
CA ALA A 20 7.37 12.67 8.33
C ALA A 20 6.74 13.03 6.97
N PHE A 21 5.67 12.35 6.56
CA PHE A 21 4.91 12.71 5.36
C PHE A 21 4.22 14.07 5.50
N ALA A 22 3.60 14.34 6.65
CA ALA A 22 2.96 15.62 6.93
C ALA A 22 3.98 16.78 6.92
N GLU A 23 5.17 16.59 7.51
CA GLU A 23 6.29 17.55 7.45
C GLU A 23 6.78 17.79 6.01
N ALA A 24 6.65 16.80 5.14
CA ALA A 24 6.92 16.90 3.71
C ALA A 24 5.73 17.43 2.89
N GLY A 25 4.61 17.80 3.51
CA GLY A 25 3.40 18.29 2.84
C GLY A 25 2.64 17.23 2.03
N ILE A 26 2.78 15.95 2.39
CA ILE A 26 2.12 14.81 1.74
C ILE A 26 1.16 14.17 2.74
N GLU A 27 -0.10 13.96 2.34
CA GLU A 27 -1.07 13.17 3.09
C GLU A 27 -1.28 11.82 2.39
N PRO A 28 -0.72 10.72 2.89
CA PRO A 28 -0.89 9.40 2.30
C PRO A 28 -2.24 8.79 2.68
N ASP A 29 -2.80 7.99 1.76
CA ASP A 29 -3.95 7.15 2.06
C ASP A 29 -3.50 5.97 2.95
N VAL A 30 -4.00 5.91 4.18
CA VAL A 30 -3.74 4.77 5.08
C VAL A 30 -4.78 3.69 4.81
N ILE A 31 -4.33 2.55 4.29
CA ILE A 31 -5.20 1.45 3.88
C ILE A 31 -4.96 0.27 4.81
N LEU A 32 -6.04 -0.17 5.45
CA LEU A 32 -6.00 -1.35 6.32
C LEU A 32 -5.99 -2.61 5.46
N ASP A 33 -5.04 -3.51 5.73
CA ASP A 33 -4.88 -4.74 4.96
C ASP A 33 -6.19 -5.54 4.90
N ARG A 34 -6.90 -5.66 6.02
CA ARG A 34 -8.19 -6.37 6.16
C ARG A 34 -9.33 -5.81 5.31
N ASP A 35 -9.25 -4.54 4.89
CA ASP A 35 -10.29 -3.89 4.10
C ASP A 35 -10.03 -4.09 2.59
N ILE A 36 -8.87 -4.63 2.23
CA ILE A 36 -8.50 -4.90 0.85
C ILE A 36 -9.09 -6.24 0.39
N ASN A 37 -9.91 -6.15 -0.64
CA ASN A 37 -10.36 -7.29 -1.43
C ASN A 37 -9.75 -7.17 -2.83
N ILE A 38 -9.03 -8.20 -3.28
CA ILE A 38 -8.44 -8.25 -4.62
C ILE A 38 -9.25 -9.20 -5.48
N ASP A 39 -9.67 -8.72 -6.64
CA ASP A 39 -10.12 -9.55 -7.74
C ASP A 39 -8.90 -9.96 -8.58
N LEU A 40 -8.63 -11.27 -8.64
CA LEU A 40 -7.47 -11.82 -9.33
C LEU A 40 -7.52 -11.68 -10.86
N VAL A 41 -8.72 -11.47 -11.43
CA VAL A 41 -8.87 -11.21 -12.88
C VAL A 41 -8.96 -9.72 -13.21
N ALA A 42 -8.96 -8.86 -12.19
CA ALA A 42 -8.89 -7.42 -12.38
C ALA A 42 -7.45 -6.96 -12.67
N GLY A 43 -7.33 -5.66 -12.93
CA GLY A 43 -6.08 -4.97 -13.23
C GLY A 43 -5.85 -3.76 -12.34
N PRO A 44 -4.86 -2.92 -12.69
CA PRO A 44 -4.49 -1.75 -11.88
C PRO A 44 -5.62 -0.72 -11.70
N ASP A 45 -6.68 -0.76 -12.52
CA ASP A 45 -7.83 0.14 -12.39
C ASP A 45 -8.84 -0.28 -11.29
N GLN A 46 -8.63 -1.44 -10.64
CA GLN A 46 -9.42 -1.83 -9.49
C GLN A 46 -9.32 -0.75 -8.40
N GLN A 47 -10.45 -0.42 -7.79
CA GLN A 47 -10.48 0.54 -6.68
C GLN A 47 -9.85 -0.07 -5.42
N ALA A 48 -8.95 0.70 -4.80
CA ALA A 48 -8.47 0.48 -3.45
C ALA A 48 -9.53 0.95 -2.43
N PRO A 49 -9.43 0.55 -1.15
CA PRO A 49 -10.37 0.99 -0.12
C PRO A 49 -10.48 2.52 0.09
N SER A 50 -9.48 3.28 -0.36
CA SER A 50 -9.50 4.74 -0.41
C SER A 50 -10.50 5.33 -1.42
N GLY A 51 -11.04 4.51 -2.34
CA GLY A 51 -11.86 4.96 -3.46
C GLY A 51 -11.04 5.47 -4.65
N ARG A 52 -9.73 5.24 -4.69
CA ARG A 52 -8.86 5.49 -5.86
C ARG A 52 -8.54 4.19 -6.56
N ALA A 53 -8.35 4.23 -7.88
CA ALA A 53 -7.76 3.13 -8.62
C ALA A 53 -6.33 2.87 -8.10
N TRP A 54 -5.89 1.60 -8.06
CA TRP A 54 -4.51 1.30 -7.67
C TRP A 54 -3.47 1.94 -8.62
N SER A 55 -3.80 2.10 -9.91
CA SER A 55 -3.01 2.84 -10.91
C SER A 55 -2.79 4.31 -10.57
N ALA A 56 -3.60 4.90 -9.67
CA ALA A 56 -3.49 6.30 -9.30
C ALA A 56 -2.37 6.57 -8.28
N TYR A 57 -1.79 5.53 -7.67
CA TYR A 57 -0.71 5.67 -6.72
C TYR A 57 0.66 5.70 -7.40
N ASP A 58 1.45 6.72 -7.09
CA ASP A 58 2.86 6.81 -7.51
C ASP A 58 3.72 5.76 -6.78
N VAL A 59 3.38 5.47 -5.52
CA VAL A 59 4.04 4.46 -4.69
C VAL A 59 3.12 3.95 -3.58
N VAL A 60 3.26 2.66 -3.25
CA VAL A 60 2.58 2.02 -2.12
C VAL A 60 3.62 1.51 -1.12
N LEU A 61 3.54 1.96 0.13
CA LEU A 61 4.43 1.55 1.22
C LEU A 61 3.79 0.40 2.00
N GLU A 62 4.46 -0.74 2.07
CA GLU A 62 4.00 -1.93 2.80
C GLU A 62 4.53 -1.90 4.24
N ARG A 63 3.61 -1.94 5.21
CA ARG A 63 3.86 -1.89 6.66
C ARG A 63 2.97 -2.86 7.44
N CYS A 64 2.43 -3.90 6.79
CA CYS A 64 1.56 -4.86 7.43
C CYS A 64 2.36 -5.66 8.48
N VAL A 65 1.68 -6.07 9.54
CA VAL A 65 2.25 -7.01 10.53
C VAL A 65 2.14 -8.45 10.01
N SER A 66 1.08 -8.74 9.25
CA SER A 66 0.94 -10.02 8.57
C SER A 66 1.86 -10.09 7.36
N THR A 67 2.94 -10.86 7.46
CA THR A 67 3.87 -11.11 6.36
C THR A 67 3.17 -11.67 5.13
N SER A 68 2.26 -12.64 5.29
CA SER A 68 1.56 -13.26 4.16
C SER A 68 0.66 -12.27 3.43
N ARG A 69 -0.13 -11.45 4.15
CA ARG A 69 -0.98 -10.43 3.52
C ARG A 69 -0.15 -9.39 2.78
N GLY A 70 0.86 -8.84 3.44
CA GLY A 70 1.79 -7.88 2.83
C GLY A 70 2.42 -8.46 1.56
N LEU A 71 3.01 -9.65 1.66
CA LEU A 71 3.71 -10.30 0.54
C LEU A 71 2.81 -10.55 -0.67
N TYR A 72 1.58 -11.04 -0.46
CA TYR A 72 0.65 -11.26 -1.58
C TYR A 72 0.15 -9.96 -2.21
N LEU A 73 -0.08 -8.92 -1.41
CA LEU A 73 -0.41 -7.59 -1.94
C LEU A 73 0.74 -7.03 -2.77
N LEU A 74 1.98 -7.13 -2.29
CA LEU A 74 3.17 -6.72 -3.04
C LEU A 74 3.26 -7.44 -4.39
N ALA A 75 3.08 -8.76 -4.40
CA ALA A 75 3.13 -9.56 -5.63
C ALA A 75 2.10 -9.09 -6.67
N ILE A 76 0.86 -8.86 -6.23
CA ILE A 76 -0.24 -8.44 -7.10
C ILE A 76 -0.01 -7.01 -7.60
N LEU A 77 0.28 -6.08 -6.70
CA LEU A 77 0.46 -4.67 -7.05
C LEU A 77 1.67 -4.47 -7.99
N ASN A 78 2.79 -5.14 -7.73
CA ASN A 78 3.92 -5.10 -8.66
C ASN A 78 3.60 -5.73 -10.02
N ARG A 79 2.82 -6.82 -10.07
CA ARG A 79 2.38 -7.42 -11.34
C ARG A 79 1.43 -6.51 -12.12
N TRP A 80 0.65 -5.69 -11.43
CA TRP A 80 -0.16 -4.62 -12.00
C TRP A 80 0.66 -3.37 -12.40
N GLY A 81 1.98 -3.39 -12.21
CA GLY A 81 2.89 -2.30 -12.58
C GLY A 81 2.98 -1.19 -11.53
N ILE A 82 2.40 -1.38 -10.35
CA ILE A 82 2.42 -0.38 -9.28
C ILE A 82 3.69 -0.54 -8.46
N ARG A 83 4.39 0.58 -8.27
CA ARG A 83 5.62 0.61 -7.47
C ARG A 83 5.29 0.41 -6.00
N THR A 84 5.94 -0.55 -5.36
CA THR A 84 5.84 -0.76 -3.91
C THR A 84 7.17 -0.59 -3.21
N ILE A 85 7.13 -0.26 -1.92
CA ILE A 85 8.28 -0.25 -1.03
C ILE A 85 7.93 -1.13 0.19
N ASN A 86 8.63 -2.23 0.47
CA ASN A 86 9.60 -2.85 -0.44
C ASN A 86 8.93 -3.42 -1.70
N SER A 87 9.74 -3.78 -2.70
CA SER A 87 9.26 -4.60 -3.82
C SER A 87 8.94 -6.02 -3.33
N TYR A 88 8.10 -6.75 -4.05
CA TYR A 88 7.84 -8.17 -3.79
C TYR A 88 9.14 -8.99 -3.79
N GLU A 89 10.02 -8.76 -4.76
CA GLU A 89 11.31 -9.47 -4.88
C GLU A 89 12.22 -9.26 -3.66
N THR A 90 12.18 -8.07 -3.05
CA THR A 90 12.94 -7.78 -1.83
C THR A 90 12.31 -8.39 -0.57
N ALA A 91 10.99 -8.55 -0.55
CA ALA A 91 10.23 -9.02 0.61
C ALA A 91 10.06 -10.54 0.68
N ALA A 92 10.19 -11.25 -0.46
CA ALA A 92 10.09 -12.71 -0.58
C ALA A 92 11.36 -13.42 -0.10
#